data_AF-A0A1J4KEQ7-F1
#
_entry.id   AF-A0A1J4KEQ7-F1
#
_cell.length_a   1.000
_cell.length_b   1.000
_cell.length_c   1.000
_cell.angle_alpha   90.00
_cell.angle_beta   90.00
_cell.angle_gamma   90.00
#
_symmetry.space_group_name_H-M   'P 1'
#
loop_
_entity.id
_entity.type
_entity.pdbx_description
1 polymer ?
#
loop_
_entity_poly.entity_id
_entity_poly.type
_entity_poly.pdbx_seq_one_letter_code
_entity_poly.pdbx_strand_id
1 'polypeptide(L)'
;MMKYRNSKCLRCSVGVVLALIVINMFGSMIAISTGVLVLSKLWDIYELPEEVYFGAIGTLVLSSFFLSIGLITSMCGRKKAKIVLGIILLISAIQAVRVGKLVYKHCDKIVDYIGFVWRNEDLFQFRDEIEEHVKCCGYKAIDSDRCGQAINSSIINDEIVPCYNVILEHIQSHKQHLKGHTYGMGCFVFIGAALSFFAAFYFYKKHVTVEKEEEGEVNGQYENITI
;
A
#
# COMPACT_ATOMS: atom_id res chain seq x y z
N MET A 1 -11.89 -10.06 43.79
CA MET A 1 -12.41 -9.96 42.39
C MET A 1 -11.61 -8.94 41.59
N MET A 2 -10.57 -9.35 40.85
CA MET A 2 -9.75 -8.45 40.00
C MET A 2 -9.23 -9.14 38.72
N LYS A 3 -10.02 -10.03 38.09
CA LYS A 3 -9.61 -10.76 36.87
C LYS A 3 -10.14 -10.19 35.54
N TYR A 4 -11.05 -9.22 35.56
CA TYR A 4 -11.75 -8.75 34.35
C TYR A 4 -11.08 -7.59 33.57
N ARG A 5 -10.10 -6.88 34.16
CA ARG A 5 -9.55 -5.64 33.57
C ARG A 5 -8.54 -5.88 32.42
N ASN A 6 -7.70 -6.92 32.50
CA ASN A 6 -6.64 -7.17 31.51
C ASN A 6 -7.16 -7.57 30.12
N SER A 7 -8.37 -8.12 30.03
CA SER A 7 -8.87 -8.67 28.77
C SER A 7 -9.46 -7.64 27.80
N LYS A 8 -9.82 -6.45 28.28
CA LYS A 8 -10.26 -5.34 27.42
C LYS A 8 -9.06 -4.64 26.74
N CYS A 9 -7.91 -4.55 27.42
CA CYS A 9 -6.68 -3.97 26.85
C CYS A 9 -6.16 -4.74 25.64
N LEU A 10 -6.12 -6.09 25.70
CA LEU A 10 -5.61 -6.91 24.60
C LEU A 10 -6.52 -6.87 23.35
N ARG A 11 -7.83 -6.73 23.55
CA ARG A 11 -8.81 -6.66 22.43
C ARG A 11 -8.71 -5.34 21.69
N CYS A 12 -8.52 -4.24 22.42
CA CYS A 12 -8.29 -2.92 21.83
C CYS A 12 -6.92 -2.85 21.15
N SER A 13 -5.85 -3.39 21.77
CA SER A 13 -4.50 -3.30 21.17
C SER A 13 -4.40 -4.04 19.84
N VAL A 14 -4.95 -5.26 19.73
CA VAL A 14 -4.97 -6.01 18.46
C VAL A 14 -5.83 -5.31 17.40
N GLY A 15 -6.96 -4.71 17.80
CA GLY A 15 -7.82 -3.94 16.89
C GLY A 15 -7.12 -2.68 16.36
N VAL A 16 -6.39 -1.96 17.21
CA VAL A 16 -5.61 -0.78 16.81
C VAL A 16 -4.48 -1.15 15.86
N VAL A 17 -3.73 -2.21 16.15
CA VAL A 17 -2.65 -2.68 15.25
C VAL A 17 -3.20 -3.07 13.89
N LEU A 18 -4.34 -3.79 13.84
CA LEU A 18 -5.00 -4.12 12.57
C LEU A 18 -5.46 -2.88 11.81
N ALA A 19 -6.04 -1.90 12.50
CA ALA A 19 -6.45 -0.65 11.88
C ALA A 19 -5.25 0.11 11.28
N LEU A 20 -4.12 0.16 11.98
CA LEU A 20 -2.89 0.78 11.48
C LEU A 20 -2.33 0.07 10.24
N ILE A 21 -2.41 -1.26 10.18
CA ILE A 21 -2.01 -2.03 8.99
C ILE A 21 -2.92 -1.68 7.81
N VAL A 22 -4.25 -1.67 8.02
CA VAL A 22 -5.24 -1.32 6.99
C VAL A 22 -5.03 0.12 6.50
N ILE A 23 -4.82 1.09 7.39
CA ILE A 23 -4.55 2.49 7.05
C ILE A 23 -3.28 2.60 6.21
N ASN A 24 -2.17 1.98 6.63
CA ASN A 24 -0.94 2.05 5.85
C ASN A 24 -1.11 1.43 4.46
N MET A 25 -1.79 0.29 4.38
CA MET A 25 -1.97 -0.43 3.12
C MET A 25 -2.87 0.32 2.14
N PHE A 26 -4.10 0.64 2.54
CA PHE A 26 -5.06 1.28 1.63
C PHE A 26 -4.90 2.80 1.57
N GLY A 27 -4.44 3.43 2.65
CA GLY A 27 -4.15 4.86 2.67
C GLY A 27 -3.01 5.24 1.73
N SER A 28 -1.96 4.42 1.63
CA SER A 28 -0.89 4.66 0.64
C SER A 28 -1.40 4.51 -0.80
N MET A 29 -2.25 3.51 -1.09
CA MET A 29 -2.88 3.35 -2.40
C MET A 29 -3.77 4.54 -2.77
N ILE A 30 -4.54 5.05 -1.79
CA ILE A 30 -5.37 6.25 -1.96
C ILE A 30 -4.49 7.47 -2.25
N ALA A 31 -3.41 7.67 -1.49
CA ALA A 31 -2.50 8.79 -1.68
C ALA A 31 -1.84 8.76 -3.07
N ILE A 32 -1.34 7.60 -3.50
CA ILE A 32 -0.73 7.42 -4.83
C ILE A 32 -1.77 7.67 -5.93
N SER A 33 -2.96 7.06 -5.85
CA SER A 33 -4.00 7.21 -6.87
C SER A 33 -4.50 8.66 -6.95
N THR A 34 -4.66 9.32 -5.81
CA THR A 34 -5.02 10.75 -5.73
C THR A 34 -3.92 11.60 -6.34
N GLY A 35 -2.65 11.31 -6.05
CA GLY A 35 -1.50 11.99 -6.66
C GLY A 35 -1.52 11.88 -8.18
N VAL A 36 -1.77 10.69 -8.73
CA VAL A 36 -1.89 10.47 -10.19
C VAL A 36 -3.04 11.31 -10.77
N LEU A 37 -4.21 11.33 -10.15
CA LEU A 37 -5.38 12.09 -10.64
C LEU A 37 -5.24 13.61 -10.46
N VAL A 38 -4.58 14.05 -9.41
CA VAL A 38 -4.30 15.48 -9.17
C VAL A 38 -3.27 15.96 -10.18
N LEU A 39 -2.19 15.20 -10.41
CA LEU A 39 -1.22 15.51 -11.44
C LEU A 39 -1.85 15.50 -12.84
N SER A 40 -2.77 14.57 -13.11
CA SER A 40 -3.47 14.54 -14.40
C SER A 40 -4.31 15.79 -14.65
N LYS A 41 -4.93 16.35 -13.61
CA LYS A 41 -5.80 17.53 -13.71
C LYS A 41 -5.07 18.86 -13.59
N LEU A 42 -4.09 18.97 -12.70
CA LEU A 42 -3.38 20.24 -12.47
C LEU A 42 -2.50 20.60 -13.65
N TRP A 43 -2.00 19.61 -14.37
CA TRP A 43 -1.02 19.87 -15.40
C TRP A 43 -1.64 20.02 -16.79
N ASP A 44 -2.91 19.68 -17.05
CA ASP A 44 -3.57 19.69 -18.39
C ASP A 44 -2.77 19.00 -19.54
N ILE A 45 -1.59 18.49 -19.22
CA ILE A 45 -0.51 18.00 -20.07
C ILE A 45 -0.59 16.46 -20.18
N TYR A 46 -1.29 15.82 -19.25
CA TYR A 46 -1.45 14.38 -19.27
C TYR A 46 -2.80 14.04 -19.91
N GLU A 47 -2.80 13.83 -21.23
CA GLU A 47 -3.63 12.77 -21.79
C GLU A 47 -3.09 11.43 -21.25
N LEU A 48 -3.31 11.20 -19.94
CA LEU A 48 -3.11 9.89 -19.36
C LEU A 48 -3.97 8.94 -20.18
N PRO A 49 -3.42 7.80 -20.65
CA PRO A 49 -4.22 6.81 -21.35
C PRO A 49 -5.47 6.55 -20.53
N GLU A 50 -6.64 6.57 -21.17
CA GLU A 50 -7.92 6.45 -20.48
C GLU A 50 -7.90 5.25 -19.52
N GLU A 51 -7.23 4.17 -19.91
CA GLU A 51 -7.00 2.97 -19.09
C GLU A 51 -6.31 3.27 -17.75
N VAL A 52 -5.29 4.12 -17.73
CA VAL A 52 -4.56 4.50 -16.50
C VAL A 52 -5.40 5.44 -15.65
N TYR A 53 -6.10 6.39 -16.29
CA TYR A 53 -6.99 7.32 -15.59
C TYR A 53 -8.16 6.59 -14.91
N PHE A 54 -8.91 5.77 -15.66
CA PHE A 54 -9.98 4.95 -15.11
C PHE A 54 -9.45 3.90 -14.14
N GLY A 55 -8.26 3.36 -14.36
CA GLY A 55 -7.57 2.47 -13.44
C GLY A 55 -7.26 3.13 -12.09
N ALA A 56 -6.77 4.37 -12.11
CA ALA A 56 -6.51 5.15 -10.89
C ALA A 56 -7.81 5.47 -10.13
N ILE A 57 -8.88 5.86 -10.83
CA ILE A 57 -10.21 6.07 -10.21
C ILE A 57 -10.72 4.76 -9.59
N GLY A 58 -10.67 3.65 -10.34
CA GLY A 58 -11.10 2.34 -9.84
C GLY A 58 -10.33 1.92 -8.60
N THR A 59 -9.01 2.10 -8.61
CA THR A 59 -8.15 1.82 -7.45
C THR A 59 -8.48 2.71 -6.26
N LEU A 60 -8.74 4.00 -6.48
CA LEU A 60 -9.11 4.95 -5.44
C LEU A 60 -10.43 4.57 -4.76
N VAL A 61 -11.48 4.29 -5.55
CA VAL A 61 -12.81 3.90 -5.05
C VAL A 61 -12.71 2.58 -4.29
N LEU A 62 -12.05 1.58 -4.87
CA LEU A 62 -11.92 0.26 -4.27
C LEU A 62 -11.10 0.30 -2.97
N SER A 63 -9.99 1.04 -2.96
CA SER A 63 -9.15 1.20 -1.77
C SER A 63 -9.88 1.96 -0.66
N SER A 64 -10.67 2.97 -1.01
CA SER A 64 -11.50 3.71 -0.04
C SER A 64 -12.56 2.82 0.58
N PHE A 65 -13.25 2.01 -0.23
CA PHE A 65 -14.22 1.03 0.24
C PHE A 65 -13.59 0.00 1.19
N PHE A 66 -12.45 -0.58 0.82
CA PHE A 66 -11.74 -1.54 1.68
C PHE A 66 -11.17 -0.90 2.95
N LEU A 67 -10.72 0.35 2.89
CA LEU A 67 -10.29 1.09 4.08
C LEU A 67 -11.43 1.25 5.08
N SER A 68 -12.62 1.70 4.63
CA SER A 68 -13.79 1.84 5.50
C SER A 68 -14.20 0.50 6.13
N ILE A 69 -14.29 -0.56 5.33
CA ILE A 69 -14.62 -1.90 5.84
C ILE A 69 -13.56 -2.40 6.81
N GLY A 70 -12.28 -2.20 6.49
CA GLY A 70 -11.16 -2.64 7.30
C GLY A 70 -11.13 -1.94 8.66
N LEU A 71 -11.40 -0.63 8.71
CA LEU A 71 -11.50 0.13 9.95
C LEU A 71 -12.66 -0.34 10.83
N ILE A 72 -13.87 -0.43 10.25
CA ILE A 72 -15.07 -0.89 10.97
C ILE A 72 -14.83 -2.31 11.52
N THR A 73 -14.25 -3.19 10.70
CA THR A 73 -14.00 -4.58 11.09
C THR A 73 -12.90 -4.71 12.14
N SER A 74 -11.87 -3.87 12.09
CA SER A 74 -10.77 -3.88 13.06
C SER A 74 -11.26 -3.47 14.45
N MET A 75 -12.09 -2.43 14.54
CA MET A 75 -12.57 -1.90 15.82
C MET A 75 -13.78 -2.65 16.38
N CYS A 76 -14.79 -2.92 15.55
CA CYS A 76 -16.10 -3.42 16.00
C CYS A 76 -16.52 -4.76 15.36
N GLY A 77 -15.65 -5.38 14.56
CA GLY A 77 -16.00 -6.56 13.77
C GLY A 77 -16.32 -7.80 14.61
N ARG A 78 -17.46 -8.43 14.31
CA ARG A 78 -17.77 -9.80 14.77
C ARG A 78 -16.84 -10.81 14.09
N LYS A 79 -16.79 -12.04 14.61
CA LYS A 79 -15.92 -13.13 14.10
C LYS A 79 -15.90 -13.24 12.57
N LYS A 80 -17.08 -13.28 11.94
CA LYS A 80 -17.22 -13.42 10.49
C LYS A 80 -16.55 -12.27 9.74
N ALA A 81 -16.74 -11.03 10.18
CA ALA A 81 -16.10 -9.87 9.57
C ALA A 81 -14.57 -9.95 9.66
N LYS A 82 -14.02 -10.35 10.81
CA LYS A 82 -12.56 -10.49 10.99
C LYS A 82 -11.96 -11.60 10.12
N ILE A 83 -12.69 -12.69 9.90
CA ILE A 83 -12.27 -13.74 8.95
C ILE A 83 -12.25 -13.18 7.53
N VAL A 84 -13.30 -12.47 7.11
CA VAL A 84 -13.37 -11.84 5.78
C VAL A 84 -12.22 -10.84 5.59
N LEU A 85 -11.94 -9.98 6.58
CA LEU A 85 -10.80 -9.06 6.53
C LEU A 85 -9.47 -9.82 6.42
N GLY A 86 -9.29 -10.92 7.15
CA GLY A 86 -8.10 -11.77 7.05
C GLY A 86 -7.92 -12.34 5.64
N ILE A 87 -9.00 -12.78 4.99
CA ILE A 87 -8.98 -13.27 3.61
C ILE A 87 -8.61 -12.14 2.63
N ILE A 88 -9.21 -10.96 2.78
CA ILE A 88 -8.89 -9.79 1.94
C ILE A 88 -7.41 -9.44 2.05
N LEU A 89 -6.88 -9.32 3.27
CA LEU A 89 -5.46 -9.03 3.51
C LEU A 89 -4.55 -10.11 2.91
N LEU A 90 -4.93 -11.40 3.02
CA LEU A 90 -4.17 -12.50 2.44
C LEU A 90 -4.12 -12.43 0.91
N ILE A 91 -5.27 -12.17 0.26
CA ILE A 91 -5.34 -12.01 -1.20
C ILE A 91 -4.48 -10.83 -1.63
N SER A 92 -4.60 -9.68 -0.94
CA SER A 92 -3.83 -8.49 -1.24
C SER A 92 -2.32 -8.70 -1.05
N ALA A 93 -1.90 -9.47 -0.04
CA ALA A 93 -0.49 -9.84 0.15
C ALA A 93 0.04 -10.68 -1.03
N ILE A 94 -0.72 -11.68 -1.48
CA ILE A 94 -0.35 -12.51 -2.63
C ILE A 94 -0.23 -11.65 -3.89
N GLN A 95 -1.18 -10.76 -4.13
CA GLN A 95 -1.15 -9.86 -5.28
C GLN A 95 0.03 -8.88 -5.22
N ALA A 96 0.30 -8.28 -4.06
CA ALA A 96 1.45 -7.37 -3.89
C ALA A 96 2.78 -8.07 -4.21
N VAL A 97 2.98 -9.31 -3.73
CA VAL A 97 4.19 -10.09 -4.04
C VAL A 97 4.27 -10.45 -5.52
N ARG A 98 3.15 -10.79 -6.17
CA ARG A 98 3.12 -11.08 -7.62
C ARG A 98 3.45 -9.84 -8.45
N VAL A 99 2.80 -8.71 -8.17
CA VAL A 99 3.04 -7.44 -8.86
C VAL A 99 4.48 -6.97 -8.64
N GLY A 100 4.97 -6.99 -7.40
CA GLY A 100 6.35 -6.60 -7.12
C GLY A 100 7.38 -7.50 -7.82
N LYS A 101 7.12 -8.81 -7.94
CA LYS A 101 7.95 -9.72 -8.77
C LYS A 101 7.90 -9.37 -10.26
N LEU A 102 6.73 -9.02 -10.78
CA LEU A 102 6.57 -8.59 -12.18
C LEU A 102 7.34 -7.30 -12.45
N VAL A 103 7.17 -6.28 -11.58
CA VAL A 103 7.92 -5.01 -11.66
C VAL A 103 9.42 -5.27 -11.61
N TYR A 104 9.89 -6.10 -10.68
CA TYR A 104 11.30 -6.47 -10.57
C TYR A 104 11.84 -7.16 -11.84
N LYS A 105 11.06 -8.07 -12.43
CA LYS A 105 11.43 -8.80 -13.67
C LYS A 105 11.43 -7.89 -14.90
N HIS A 106 10.58 -6.87 -14.92
CA HIS A 106 10.39 -5.98 -16.05
C HIS A 106 10.92 -4.57 -15.81
N CYS A 107 11.82 -4.35 -14.85
CA CYS A 107 12.47 -3.06 -14.61
C CYS A 107 13.03 -2.45 -15.90
N ASP A 108 13.70 -3.24 -16.74
CA ASP A 108 14.31 -2.73 -17.97
C ASP A 108 13.25 -2.21 -18.95
N LYS A 109 12.09 -2.88 -19.04
CA LYS A 109 10.95 -2.42 -19.84
C LYS A 109 10.30 -1.16 -19.27
N ILE A 110 10.30 -0.99 -17.95
CA ILE A 110 9.81 0.23 -17.30
C ILE A 110 10.72 1.40 -17.67
N VAL A 111 12.04 1.20 -17.65
CA VAL A 111 13.00 2.20 -18.10
C VAL A 111 12.71 2.56 -19.56
N ASP A 112 12.58 1.58 -20.46
CA ASP A 112 12.26 1.84 -21.87
C ASP A 112 10.94 2.60 -22.05
N TYR A 113 9.92 2.28 -21.24
CA TYR A 113 8.64 2.98 -21.24
C TYR A 113 8.78 4.43 -20.76
N ILE A 114 9.61 4.69 -19.73
CA ILE A 114 9.95 6.05 -19.32
C ILE A 114 10.56 6.79 -20.51
N GLY A 115 11.43 6.16 -21.30
CA GLY A 115 12.00 6.78 -22.51
C GLY A 115 10.99 7.06 -23.62
N PHE A 116 9.95 6.24 -23.75
CA PHE A 116 8.83 6.52 -24.64
C PHE A 116 8.06 7.76 -24.16
N VAL A 117 7.72 7.81 -22.88
CA VAL A 117 7.02 8.95 -22.25
C VAL A 117 7.89 10.22 -22.32
N TRP A 118 9.19 10.11 -22.11
CA TRP A 118 10.14 11.23 -22.11
C TRP A 118 10.22 11.96 -23.45
N ARG A 119 9.86 11.30 -24.56
CA ARG A 119 9.84 11.89 -25.91
C ARG A 119 8.50 12.53 -26.26
N ASN A 120 7.50 12.47 -25.38
CA ASN A 120 6.27 13.19 -25.58
C ASN A 120 6.51 14.70 -25.40
N GLU A 121 6.22 15.48 -26.44
CA GLU A 121 6.44 16.93 -26.46
C GLU A 121 5.53 17.66 -25.47
N ASP A 122 4.37 17.09 -25.14
CA ASP A 122 3.49 17.68 -24.14
C ASP A 122 4.14 17.72 -22.74
N LEU A 123 5.13 16.85 -22.48
CA LEU A 123 5.78 16.70 -21.17
C LEU A 123 7.06 17.54 -20.99
N PHE A 124 7.35 18.50 -21.87
CA PHE A 124 8.59 19.28 -21.82
C PHE A 124 8.84 20.02 -20.49
N GLN A 125 7.81 20.64 -19.89
CA GLN A 125 7.98 21.35 -18.62
C GLN A 125 8.34 20.41 -17.45
N PHE A 126 7.75 19.21 -17.42
CA PHE A 126 8.08 18.20 -16.41
C PHE A 126 9.49 17.64 -16.63
N ARG A 127 9.88 17.48 -17.90
CA ARG A 127 11.23 17.06 -18.26
C ARG A 127 12.26 18.04 -17.68
N ASP A 128 12.06 19.35 -17.86
CA ASP A 128 13.01 20.36 -17.36
C ASP A 128 13.18 20.30 -15.85
N GLU A 129 12.09 20.14 -15.09
CA GLU A 129 12.14 19.98 -13.63
C GLU A 129 12.87 18.70 -13.20
N ILE A 130 12.64 17.59 -13.90
CA ILE A 130 13.32 16.33 -13.61
C ILE A 130 14.80 16.43 -13.98
N GLU A 131 15.14 17.01 -15.13
CA GLU A 131 16.52 17.24 -15.58
C GLU A 131 17.29 18.13 -14.58
N GLU A 132 16.66 19.17 -14.06
CA GLU A 132 17.25 20.03 -13.03
C GLU A 132 17.43 19.29 -11.69
N HIS A 133 16.43 18.53 -11.26
CA HIS A 133 16.48 17.81 -9.99
C HIS A 133 17.48 16.64 -10.00
N VAL A 134 17.51 15.89 -11.10
CA VAL A 134 18.34 14.69 -11.30
C VAL A 134 19.72 15.04 -11.86
N LYS A 135 19.92 16.29 -12.30
CA LYS A 135 21.17 16.80 -12.88
C LYS A 135 21.64 15.99 -14.09
N CYS A 136 20.73 15.80 -15.02
CA CYS A 136 20.97 15.09 -16.27
C CYS A 136 20.39 15.89 -17.44
N CYS A 137 20.77 15.57 -18.68
CA CYS A 137 20.16 16.19 -19.85
C CYS A 137 19.79 15.14 -20.90
N GLY A 138 18.57 15.24 -21.43
CA GLY A 138 18.10 14.39 -22.50
C GLY A 138 17.91 12.95 -22.03
N TYR A 139 17.07 12.18 -22.71
CA TYR A 139 16.90 10.79 -22.31
C TYR A 139 18.13 9.97 -22.67
N LYS A 140 18.50 9.93 -23.95
CA LYS A 140 19.73 9.30 -24.45
C LYS A 140 20.69 10.35 -24.98
N ALA A 141 21.95 9.98 -25.22
CA ALA A 141 22.98 10.87 -25.77
C ALA A 141 22.61 11.52 -27.12
N ILE A 142 21.64 10.96 -27.86
CA ILE A 142 21.16 11.49 -29.14
C ILE A 142 20.15 12.63 -28.93
N ASP A 143 19.58 12.75 -27.73
CA ASP A 143 18.58 13.76 -27.38
C ASP A 143 19.21 14.99 -26.69
N SER A 144 20.54 15.09 -26.65
CA SER A 144 21.30 16.15 -25.96
C SER A 144 21.09 17.56 -26.53
N ASP A 145 20.57 17.66 -27.74
CA ASP A 145 20.31 18.96 -28.40
C ASP A 145 19.08 19.68 -27.81
N ARG A 146 18.33 18.99 -26.92
CA ARG A 146 17.14 19.51 -26.22
C ARG A 146 17.29 19.40 -24.69
N CYS A 147 18.42 19.84 -24.16
CA CYS A 147 18.53 20.08 -22.71
C CYS A 147 17.67 21.29 -22.33
N GLY A 148 16.93 21.19 -21.21
CA GLY A 148 16.30 22.34 -20.57
C GLY A 148 17.33 23.33 -19.99
N GLN A 149 16.92 24.14 -19.01
CA GLN A 149 17.83 25.08 -18.31
C GLN A 149 18.96 24.41 -17.51
N ALA A 150 18.98 23.07 -17.42
CA ALA A 150 19.91 22.26 -16.65
C ALA A 150 21.28 21.98 -17.31
N ILE A 151 21.62 22.61 -18.44
CA ILE A 151 22.88 22.36 -19.17
C ILE A 151 24.12 22.54 -18.26
N ASN A 152 24.14 23.57 -17.41
CA ASN A 152 25.30 23.86 -16.57
C ASN A 152 25.48 22.88 -15.40
N SER A 153 24.42 22.19 -14.97
CA SER A 153 24.44 21.24 -13.84
C SER A 153 24.59 19.78 -14.28
N SER A 154 24.45 19.49 -15.58
CA SER A 154 24.50 18.15 -16.17
C SER A 154 25.83 17.81 -16.87
N ILE A 155 26.78 18.74 -16.89
CA ILE A 155 28.15 18.54 -17.39
C ILE A 155 29.03 18.02 -16.26
N ILE A 156 29.55 16.81 -16.40
CA ILE A 156 30.53 16.23 -15.49
C ILE A 156 31.75 15.83 -16.33
N ASN A 157 32.93 16.38 -16.01
CA ASN A 157 34.17 16.13 -16.77
C ASN A 157 34.04 16.44 -18.27
N ASP A 158 33.42 17.57 -18.62
CA ASP A 158 33.16 18.02 -20.00
C ASP A 158 32.23 17.12 -20.83
N GLU A 159 31.58 16.11 -20.22
CA GLU A 159 30.58 15.27 -20.88
C GLU A 159 29.17 15.52 -20.31
N ILE A 160 28.17 15.61 -21.20
CA ILE A 160 26.76 15.71 -20.83
C ILE A 160 26.28 14.33 -20.37
N VAL A 161 25.78 14.25 -19.13
CA VAL A 161 25.27 12.98 -18.57
C VAL A 161 23.82 12.76 -18.99
N PRO A 162 23.50 11.68 -19.74
CA PRO A 162 22.14 11.40 -20.18
C PRO A 162 21.27 10.86 -19.04
N CYS A 163 20.01 11.29 -18.99
CA CYS A 163 19.06 10.90 -17.94
C CYS A 163 18.80 9.40 -17.91
N TYR A 164 18.90 8.70 -19.04
CA TYR A 164 18.82 7.24 -19.09
C TYR A 164 19.85 6.58 -18.15
N ASN A 165 21.10 7.05 -18.15
CA ASN A 165 22.15 6.46 -17.34
C ASN A 165 21.89 6.68 -15.85
N VAL A 166 21.51 7.91 -15.47
CA VAL A 166 21.22 8.25 -14.07
C VAL A 166 19.99 7.49 -13.56
N ILE A 167 18.90 7.44 -14.36
CA ILE A 167 17.68 6.71 -14.02
C ILE A 167 17.95 5.21 -13.95
N LEU A 168 18.70 4.65 -14.90
CA LEU A 168 19.05 3.23 -14.92
C LEU A 168 19.93 2.87 -13.71
N GLU A 169 20.96 3.65 -13.42
CA GLU A 169 21.82 3.46 -12.25
C GLU A 169 21.03 3.59 -10.95
N HIS A 170 20.14 4.57 -10.84
CA HIS A 170 19.27 4.73 -9.69
C HIS A 170 18.34 3.53 -9.50
N ILE A 171 17.69 3.05 -10.57
CA ILE A 171 16.81 1.88 -10.51
C ILE A 171 17.61 0.60 -10.22
N GLN A 172 18.79 0.43 -10.81
CA GLN A 172 19.63 -0.76 -10.61
C GLN A 172 20.23 -0.81 -9.20
N SER A 173 20.74 0.32 -8.69
CA SER A 173 21.24 0.43 -7.31
C SER A 173 20.13 0.15 -6.29
N HIS A 174 18.90 0.62 -6.55
CA HIS A 174 17.76 0.37 -5.70
C HIS A 174 17.03 -0.94 -6.01
N LYS A 175 17.42 -1.70 -7.04
CA LYS A 175 16.74 -2.95 -7.43
C LYS A 175 16.77 -3.99 -6.31
N GLN A 176 17.88 -4.09 -5.59
CA GLN A 176 17.98 -4.97 -4.42
C GLN A 176 17.11 -4.47 -3.25
N HIS A 177 17.08 -3.15 -3.02
CA HIS A 177 16.20 -2.54 -2.03
C HIS A 177 14.72 -2.78 -2.39
N LEU A 178 14.32 -2.60 -3.64
CA LEU A 178 12.96 -2.81 -4.13
C LEU A 178 12.48 -4.25 -3.88
N LYS A 179 13.36 -5.22 -4.09
CA LYS A 179 13.12 -6.63 -3.76
C LYS A 179 12.88 -6.77 -2.26
N GLY A 180 13.76 -6.22 -1.42
CA GLY A 180 13.63 -6.22 0.04
C GLY A 180 12.31 -5.59 0.51
N HIS A 181 11.96 -4.41 0.00
CA HIS A 181 10.71 -3.71 0.31
C HIS A 181 9.47 -4.51 -0.11
N THR A 182 9.49 -5.13 -1.29
CA THR A 182 8.37 -5.96 -1.78
C THR A 182 8.13 -7.14 -0.84
N TYR A 183 9.17 -7.88 -0.45
CA TYR A 183 9.03 -8.99 0.48
C TYR A 183 8.64 -8.52 1.88
N GLY A 184 9.24 -7.43 2.37
CA GLY A 184 8.93 -6.83 3.66
C GLY A 184 7.46 -6.41 3.77
N MET A 185 6.94 -5.72 2.75
CA MET A 185 5.54 -5.32 2.68
C MET A 185 4.61 -6.55 2.61
N GLY A 186 4.97 -7.56 1.81
CA GLY A 186 4.24 -8.82 1.76
C GLY A 186 4.16 -9.53 3.12
N CYS A 187 5.28 -9.63 3.83
CA CYS A 187 5.34 -10.17 5.19
C CYS A 187 4.51 -9.34 6.17
N PHE A 188 4.59 -8.02 6.09
CA PHE A 188 3.81 -7.12 6.95
C PHE A 188 2.30 -7.31 6.79
N VAL A 189 1.81 -7.37 5.55
CA VAL A 189 0.39 -7.62 5.27
C VAL A 189 -0.01 -9.05 5.69
N PHE A 190 0.87 -10.04 5.50
CA PHE A 190 0.63 -11.41 5.94
C PHE A 190 0.51 -11.52 7.46
N ILE A 191 1.34 -10.81 8.22
CA ILE A 191 1.21 -10.71 9.68
C ILE A 191 -0.15 -10.09 10.04
N GLY A 192 -0.58 -9.05 9.33
CA GLY A 192 -1.93 -8.48 9.49
C GLY A 192 -3.05 -9.50 9.28
N ALA A 193 -2.96 -10.31 8.21
CA ALA A 193 -3.92 -11.39 7.96
C ALA A 193 -3.92 -12.43 9.09
N ALA A 194 -2.74 -12.86 9.54
CA ALA A 194 -2.59 -13.81 10.65
C ALA A 194 -3.17 -13.26 11.96
N LEU A 195 -2.91 -12.00 12.28
CA LEU A 195 -3.49 -11.30 13.44
C LEU A 195 -5.02 -11.20 13.34
N SER A 196 -5.56 -10.99 12.14
CA SER A 196 -7.00 -10.95 11.93
C SER A 196 -7.66 -12.31 12.19
N PHE A 197 -7.05 -13.40 11.70
CA PHE A 197 -7.50 -14.76 12.00
C PHE A 197 -7.37 -15.08 13.48
N PHE A 198 -6.21 -14.78 14.09
CA PHE A 198 -5.99 -14.98 15.52
C PHE A 198 -7.05 -14.25 16.35
N ALA A 199 -7.34 -12.98 16.04
CA ALA A 199 -8.41 -12.22 16.67
C ALA A 199 -9.78 -12.91 16.49
N ALA A 200 -10.10 -13.39 15.29
CA ALA A 200 -11.37 -14.07 15.04
C ALA A 200 -11.55 -15.33 15.91
N PHE A 201 -10.50 -16.16 16.05
CA PHE A 201 -10.57 -17.41 16.81
C PHE A 201 -10.46 -17.19 18.33
N TYR A 202 -9.55 -16.32 18.77
CA TYR A 202 -9.32 -16.03 20.19
C TYR A 202 -10.57 -15.40 20.84
N PHE A 203 -11.21 -14.43 20.17
CA PHE A 203 -12.43 -13.81 20.70
C PHE A 203 -13.64 -14.72 20.64
N TYR A 204 -13.69 -15.67 19.71
CA TYR A 204 -14.76 -16.66 19.68
C TYR A 204 -14.70 -17.61 20.86
N LYS A 205 -13.51 -18.18 21.14
CA LYS A 205 -13.33 -19.14 22.24
C LYS A 205 -13.76 -18.52 23.58
N LYS A 206 -13.42 -17.24 23.79
CA LYS A 206 -13.78 -16.52 25.02
C LYS A 206 -15.27 -16.21 25.15
N HIS A 207 -15.98 -15.89 24.07
CA HIS A 207 -17.42 -15.61 24.13
C HIS A 207 -18.21 -16.84 24.57
N VAL A 208 -17.85 -18.01 24.02
CA VAL A 208 -18.47 -19.30 24.37
C VAL A 208 -18.21 -19.68 25.84
N THR A 209 -17.06 -19.27 26.41
CA THR A 209 -16.78 -19.56 27.83
C THR A 209 -17.64 -18.71 28.77
N VAL A 210 -17.92 -17.44 28.41
CA VAL A 210 -18.72 -16.54 29.24
C VAL A 210 -20.20 -16.92 29.23
N GLU A 211 -20.77 -17.25 28.06
CA GLU A 211 -22.18 -17.70 27.98
C GLU A 211 -22.43 -18.95 28.82
N LYS A 212 -21.46 -19.88 28.87
CA LYS A 212 -21.56 -21.08 29.71
C LYS A 212 -21.44 -20.82 31.22
N GLU A 213 -20.72 -19.78 31.62
CA GLU A 213 -20.64 -19.38 33.04
C GLU A 213 -21.94 -18.70 33.50
N GLU A 214 -22.55 -17.85 32.66
CA GLU A 214 -23.83 -17.20 32.95
C GLU A 214 -25.00 -18.21 32.99
N GLU A 215 -25.04 -19.20 32.09
CA GLU A 215 -26.05 -20.27 32.16
C GLU A 215 -25.86 -21.20 33.38
N GLY A 216 -24.65 -21.32 33.91
CA GLY A 216 -24.33 -22.10 35.11
C GLY A 216 -24.74 -21.39 36.42
N GLU A 217 -24.56 -20.06 36.50
CA GLU A 217 -24.98 -19.27 37.67
C GLU A 217 -26.51 -19.16 37.79
N VAL A 218 -27.24 -19.05 36.67
CA VAL A 218 -28.71 -18.96 36.69
C VAL A 218 -29.37 -20.27 37.14
N ASN A 219 -28.78 -21.43 36.83
CA ASN A 219 -29.29 -22.73 37.29
C ASN A 219 -28.94 -23.06 38.75
N GLY A 220 -27.99 -22.36 39.37
CA GLY A 220 -27.61 -22.56 40.78
C GLY A 220 -28.47 -21.79 41.79
N GLN A 221 -29.35 -20.89 41.34
CA GLN A 221 -30.07 -19.96 42.23
C GLN A 221 -31.52 -20.39 42.55
N TYR A 222 -32.00 -21.52 42.02
CA TYR A 222 -33.37 -22.02 42.24
C TYR A 222 -33.50 -23.19 43.22
N GLU A 223 -32.43 -23.60 43.92
CA GLU A 223 -32.46 -24.82 44.77
C GLU A 223 -32.72 -24.60 46.28
N ASN A 224 -33.07 -23.39 46.74
CA ASN A 224 -33.35 -23.14 48.17
C ASN A 224 -34.62 -22.30 48.40
N ILE A 225 -35.79 -22.83 48.05
CA ILE A 225 -37.05 -22.46 48.68
C ILE A 225 -37.81 -23.75 49.00
N THR A 226 -37.47 -24.35 50.14
CA THR A 226 -38.23 -25.45 50.73
C THR A 226 -39.11 -24.86 51.84
N ILE A 227 -40.41 -24.81 51.53
CA ILE A 227 -41.64 -24.70 52.35
C ILE A 227 -41.48 -24.29 53.81
#